data_AF-A0A2E5PJS2-F1
#
_entry.id   AF-A0A2E5PJS2-F1
#
_cell.length_a   1.000
_cell.length_b   1.000
_cell.length_c   1.000
_cell.angle_alpha   90.00
_cell.angle_beta   90.00
_cell.angle_gamma   90.00
#
_symmetry.space_group_name_H-M   'P 1'
#
loop_
_entity.id
_entity.type
_entity.pdbx_description
1 polymer ?
#
loop_
_entity_poly.entity_id
_entity_poly.type
_entity_poly.pdbx_seq_one_letter_code
_entity_poly.pdbx_strand_id
1 'polypeptide(L)'
;MYYNLNKKSVTCNLKSDEGKELLTKLITEADVVIENMAPGTFARLGFDYDRLKEINPRIIFAQVKGFSPNSPQANYLSFDMIAQATGGTMAVNGEPDSPPIKPGATIGGTGMLCAMGILGALFQRVTTGRGQHIQIAMRDAMINYCRTPMSKQVPLQDVLPRAGNSVLSSSPGGLYRCKPRGPDDYCYIFTSRGNEQH
;
A
#
# COMPACT_ATOMS: atom_id res chain seq x y z
N MET A 1 17.11 12.65 -3.35
CA MET A 1 17.28 11.22 -2.98
C MET A 1 16.44 10.95 -1.73
N TYR A 2 15.14 10.64 -1.87
CA TYR A 2 14.18 10.77 -0.75
C TYR A 2 13.76 9.46 -0.06
N TYR A 3 14.02 8.26 -0.62
CA TYR A 3 13.52 6.97 -0.08
C TYR A 3 14.58 6.00 0.47
N ASN A 4 15.87 6.40 0.47
CA ASN A 4 16.99 5.49 0.79
C ASN A 4 17.99 6.08 1.80
N LEU A 5 17.60 7.13 2.51
CA LEU A 5 18.41 7.68 3.59
C LEU A 5 18.66 6.59 4.66
N ASN A 6 19.84 6.63 5.26
CA ASN A 6 20.31 5.72 6.31
C ASN A 6 20.51 4.24 5.90
N LYS A 7 20.37 3.88 4.62
CA LYS A 7 20.67 2.53 4.12
C LYS A 7 22.16 2.39 3.76
N LYS A 8 22.75 1.22 4.07
CA LYS A 8 24.02 0.77 3.50
C LYS A 8 23.72 0.05 2.18
N SER A 9 24.56 0.25 1.16
CA SER A 9 24.36 -0.33 -0.17
C SER A 9 25.47 -1.31 -0.52
N VAL A 10 25.09 -2.42 -1.16
CA VAL A 10 26.00 -3.39 -1.77
C VAL A 10 25.40 -3.85 -3.10
N THR A 11 26.24 -4.06 -4.11
CA THR A 11 25.81 -4.63 -5.39
C THR A 11 25.85 -6.15 -5.31
N CYS A 12 24.78 -6.82 -5.74
CA CYS A 12 24.68 -8.27 -5.68
C CYS A 12 23.94 -8.77 -6.93
N ASN A 13 24.61 -9.62 -7.73
CA ASN A 13 23.99 -10.25 -8.89
C ASN A 13 23.44 -11.64 -8.51
N LEU A 14 22.14 -11.74 -8.26
CA LEU A 14 21.51 -13.01 -7.87
C LEU A 14 21.45 -14.08 -8.98
N LYS A 15 21.96 -13.77 -10.19
CA LYS A 15 22.16 -14.77 -11.24
C LYS A 15 23.50 -15.50 -11.14
N SER A 16 24.49 -14.98 -10.40
CA SER A 16 25.76 -15.65 -10.16
C SER A 16 25.75 -16.44 -8.85
N ASP A 17 26.56 -17.48 -8.78
CA ASP A 17 26.69 -18.30 -7.56
C ASP A 17 27.25 -17.47 -6.39
N GLU A 18 28.23 -16.59 -6.66
CA GLU A 18 28.77 -15.65 -5.67
C GLU A 18 27.68 -14.72 -5.10
N GLY A 19 26.77 -14.21 -5.95
CA GLY A 19 25.68 -13.35 -5.50
C GLY A 19 24.66 -14.11 -4.64
N LYS A 20 24.35 -15.35 -5.02
CA LYS A 20 23.49 -16.23 -4.20
C LYS A 20 24.13 -16.57 -2.86
N GLU A 21 25.44 -16.83 -2.84
CA GLU A 21 26.20 -17.09 -1.62
C GLU A 21 26.20 -15.86 -0.70
N LEU A 22 26.46 -14.67 -1.26
CA LEU A 22 26.42 -13.41 -0.53
C LEU A 22 25.05 -13.17 0.11
N LEU A 23 23.97 -13.31 -0.66
CA LEU A 23 22.62 -13.13 -0.12
C LEU A 23 22.29 -14.18 0.95
N THR A 24 22.71 -15.43 0.76
CA THR A 24 22.52 -16.49 1.76
C THR A 24 23.18 -16.13 3.09
N LYS A 25 24.43 -15.65 3.06
CA LYS A 25 25.16 -15.17 4.25
C LYS A 25 24.41 -14.03 4.95
N LEU A 26 23.90 -13.06 4.18
CA LEU A 26 23.11 -11.96 4.74
C LEU A 26 21.81 -12.45 5.38
N ILE A 27 21.11 -13.42 4.78
CA ILE A 27 19.86 -13.99 5.31
C ILE A 27 20.08 -14.71 6.64
N THR A 28 21.23 -15.38 6.82
CA THR A 28 21.59 -16.05 8.07
C THR A 28 21.58 -15.10 9.27
N GLU A 29 21.99 -13.85 9.08
CA GLU A 29 22.05 -12.84 10.15
C GLU A 29 20.86 -11.86 10.13
N ALA A 30 20.10 -11.81 9.04
CA ALA A 30 19.00 -10.86 8.89
C ALA A 30 17.79 -11.21 9.76
N ASP A 31 17.12 -10.17 10.25
CA ASP A 31 15.79 -10.31 10.87
C ASP A 31 14.66 -10.26 9.84
N VAL A 32 14.84 -9.46 8.80
CA VAL A 32 13.81 -9.15 7.79
C VAL A 32 14.44 -9.10 6.41
N VAL A 33 13.82 -9.78 5.44
CA VAL A 33 14.08 -9.61 4.01
C VAL A 33 12.86 -8.94 3.39
N ILE A 34 13.06 -7.85 2.67
CA ILE A 34 11.97 -7.11 1.99
C ILE A 34 12.24 -7.14 0.49
N GLU A 35 11.24 -7.52 -0.31
CA GLU A 35 11.34 -7.46 -1.77
C GLU A 35 10.04 -7.02 -2.45
N ASN A 36 10.17 -6.27 -3.55
CA ASN A 36 9.06 -5.80 -4.38
C ASN A 36 9.28 -6.07 -5.87
N MET A 37 10.02 -7.11 -6.22
CA MET A 37 10.24 -7.54 -7.60
C MET A 37 8.93 -8.05 -8.24
N ALA A 38 8.92 -8.18 -9.56
CA ALA A 38 7.80 -8.78 -10.30
C ALA A 38 7.44 -10.17 -9.74
N PRO A 39 6.15 -10.58 -9.77
CA PRO A 39 5.70 -11.85 -9.22
C PRO A 39 6.58 -13.05 -9.63
N GLY A 40 6.94 -13.86 -8.63
CA GLY A 40 7.78 -15.05 -8.79
C GLY A 40 9.26 -14.80 -9.10
N THR A 41 9.72 -13.54 -9.25
CA THR A 41 11.12 -13.27 -9.63
C THR A 41 12.11 -13.74 -8.57
N PHE A 42 11.88 -13.40 -7.30
CA PHE A 42 12.77 -13.77 -6.21
C PHE A 42 12.84 -15.29 -6.01
N ALA A 43 11.70 -15.97 -6.15
CA ALA A 43 11.62 -17.44 -6.16
C ALA A 43 12.38 -18.08 -7.33
N ARG A 44 12.25 -17.55 -8.57
CA ARG A 44 13.03 -18.01 -9.73
C ARG A 44 14.54 -17.81 -9.57
N LEU A 45 14.95 -16.86 -8.73
CA LEU A 45 16.35 -16.65 -8.36
C LEU A 45 16.83 -17.60 -7.25
N GLY A 46 15.96 -18.46 -6.74
CA GLY A 46 16.26 -19.47 -5.72
C GLY A 46 15.96 -19.03 -4.29
N PHE A 47 15.17 -17.98 -4.08
CA PHE A 47 14.87 -17.43 -2.76
C PHE A 47 13.35 -17.27 -2.57
N ASP A 48 12.63 -18.37 -2.44
CA ASP A 48 11.26 -18.34 -1.93
C ASP A 48 11.22 -18.37 -0.40
N TYR A 49 10.03 -18.32 0.19
CA TYR A 49 9.90 -18.30 1.64
C TYR A 49 10.42 -19.58 2.30
N ASP A 50 10.16 -20.73 1.68
CA ASP A 50 10.60 -22.02 2.23
C ASP A 50 12.13 -22.07 2.28
N ARG A 51 12.81 -21.63 1.22
CA ARG A 51 14.27 -21.52 1.21
C ARG A 51 14.81 -20.54 2.25
N LEU A 52 14.17 -19.39 2.41
CA LEU A 52 14.55 -18.41 3.44
C LEU A 52 14.41 -19.00 4.85
N LYS A 53 13.32 -19.71 5.10
CA LYS A 53 13.02 -20.36 6.38
C LYS A 53 13.98 -21.50 6.70
N GLU A 54 14.43 -22.25 5.69
CA GLU A 54 15.50 -23.26 5.85
C GLU A 54 16.81 -22.62 6.32
N ILE A 55 17.19 -21.48 5.73
CA ILE A 55 18.43 -20.77 6.09
C ILE A 55 18.30 -20.15 7.49
N ASN A 56 17.15 -19.56 7.79
CA ASN A 56 16.89 -18.86 9.04
C ASN A 56 15.42 -19.00 9.46
N PRO A 57 15.07 -19.91 10.40
CA PRO A 57 13.69 -20.11 10.86
C PRO A 57 13.05 -18.89 11.55
N ARG A 58 13.86 -17.87 11.90
CA ARG A 58 13.43 -16.62 12.52
C ARG A 58 13.17 -15.50 11.52
N ILE A 59 13.39 -15.74 10.23
CA ILE A 59 13.33 -14.71 9.19
C ILE A 59 11.91 -14.24 8.94
N ILE A 60 11.72 -12.93 8.89
CA ILE A 60 10.48 -12.33 8.38
C ILE A 60 10.71 -12.00 6.91
N PHE A 61 9.96 -12.67 6.03
CA PHE A 61 10.01 -12.38 4.61
C PHE A 61 8.82 -11.51 4.24
N ALA A 62 9.06 -10.27 3.81
CA ALA A 62 8.04 -9.29 3.47
C ALA A 62 8.06 -9.00 1.96
N GLN A 63 6.92 -9.23 1.31
CA GLN A 63 6.74 -8.98 -0.11
C GLN A 63 5.71 -7.88 -0.34
N VAL A 64 6.05 -6.93 -1.21
CA VAL A 64 5.07 -6.02 -1.80
C VAL A 64 4.80 -6.45 -3.23
N LYS A 65 3.52 -6.70 -3.55
CA LYS A 65 3.07 -7.14 -4.88
C LYS A 65 1.89 -6.29 -5.34
N GLY A 66 1.58 -6.33 -6.63
CA GLY A 66 0.43 -5.59 -7.16
C GLY A 66 -0.90 -6.08 -6.61
N PHE A 67 -1.06 -7.40 -6.62
CA PHE A 67 -2.30 -8.11 -6.33
C PHE A 67 -2.04 -9.24 -5.32
N SER A 68 -3.08 -9.63 -4.59
CA SER A 68 -3.05 -10.76 -3.66
C SER A 68 -2.81 -12.08 -4.43
N PRO A 69 -2.17 -13.10 -3.83
CA PRO A 69 -1.95 -14.41 -4.47
C PRO A 69 -3.24 -15.05 -5.00
N ASN A 70 -4.36 -14.80 -4.34
CA ASN A 70 -5.66 -15.36 -4.67
C ASN A 70 -6.42 -14.52 -5.72
N SER A 71 -5.84 -13.42 -6.21
CA SER A 71 -6.44 -12.58 -7.24
C SER A 71 -6.25 -13.22 -8.62
N PRO A 72 -7.23 -13.13 -9.54
CA PRO A 72 -7.02 -13.55 -10.95
C PRO A 72 -5.83 -12.83 -11.62
N GLN A 73 -5.46 -11.65 -11.11
CA GLN A 73 -4.35 -10.82 -11.56
C GLN A 73 -3.06 -11.02 -10.75
N ALA A 74 -2.93 -12.10 -9.96
CA ALA A 74 -1.78 -12.32 -9.06
C ALA A 74 -0.41 -12.21 -9.76
N ASN A 75 -0.34 -12.61 -11.04
CA ASN A 75 0.89 -12.57 -11.84
C ASN A 75 1.10 -11.27 -12.61
N TYR A 76 0.21 -10.28 -12.50
CA TYR A 76 0.31 -9.03 -13.25
C TYR A 76 1.31 -8.08 -12.59
N LEU A 77 2.00 -7.31 -13.43
CA LEU A 77 2.77 -6.16 -12.97
C LEU A 77 1.80 -5.07 -12.50
N SER A 78 2.21 -4.34 -11.48
CA SER A 78 1.44 -3.22 -10.97
C SER A 78 2.35 -2.08 -10.57
N PHE A 79 1.87 -0.89 -10.84
CA PHE A 79 2.41 0.39 -10.41
C PHE A 79 1.32 1.13 -9.64
N ASP A 80 1.69 2.24 -8.99
CA ASP A 80 0.78 3.03 -8.15
C ASP A 80 -0.57 3.30 -8.84
N MET A 81 -0.54 3.76 -10.10
CA MET A 81 -1.75 4.06 -10.86
C MET A 81 -2.63 2.83 -11.13
N ILE A 82 -2.03 1.66 -11.36
CA ILE A 82 -2.78 0.41 -11.57
C ILE A 82 -3.46 -0.02 -10.27
N ALA A 83 -2.74 0.08 -9.15
CA ALA A 83 -3.30 -0.21 -7.83
C ALA A 83 -4.44 0.76 -7.47
N GLN A 84 -4.29 2.05 -7.73
CA GLN A 84 -5.34 3.05 -7.49
C GLN A 84 -6.58 2.84 -8.37
N ALA A 85 -6.39 2.47 -9.64
CA ALA A 85 -7.50 2.17 -10.54
C ALA A 85 -8.25 0.90 -10.11
N THR A 86 -7.52 -0.17 -9.79
CA THR A 86 -8.11 -1.48 -9.43
C THR A 86 -8.57 -1.58 -7.98
N GLY A 87 -8.11 -0.68 -7.10
CA GLY A 87 -8.46 -0.60 -5.69
C GLY A 87 -9.60 0.37 -5.37
N GLY A 88 -10.17 1.02 -6.38
CA GLY A 88 -11.36 1.87 -6.26
C GLY A 88 -11.08 3.35 -5.98
N THR A 89 -9.82 3.73 -5.74
CA THR A 89 -9.45 5.13 -5.46
C THR A 89 -9.85 6.06 -6.60
N MET A 90 -9.50 5.76 -7.84
CA MET A 90 -9.87 6.64 -8.96
C MET A 90 -11.39 6.72 -9.13
N ALA A 91 -12.12 5.64 -8.87
CA ALA A 91 -13.57 5.60 -9.05
C ALA A 91 -14.31 6.59 -8.15
N VAL A 92 -13.77 6.85 -6.95
CA VAL A 92 -14.36 7.73 -5.93
C VAL A 92 -13.81 9.15 -5.98
N ASN A 93 -12.82 9.42 -6.84
CA ASN A 93 -12.16 10.72 -6.96
C ASN A 93 -12.60 11.43 -8.25
N GLY A 94 -12.99 12.70 -8.12
CA GLY A 94 -13.37 13.58 -9.23
C GLY A 94 -14.75 14.21 -9.04
N GLU A 95 -15.18 14.99 -10.02
CA GLU A 95 -16.54 15.53 -10.06
C GLU A 95 -17.55 14.44 -10.49
N PRO A 96 -18.83 14.54 -10.08
CA PRO A 96 -19.87 13.55 -10.38
C PRO A 96 -19.90 13.10 -11.85
N ASP A 97 -19.93 14.05 -12.78
CA ASP A 97 -20.10 13.80 -14.21
C ASP A 97 -18.78 13.83 -15.01
N SER A 98 -17.63 13.86 -14.33
CA SER A 98 -16.32 13.85 -14.96
C SER A 98 -15.71 12.44 -14.97
N PRO A 99 -14.80 12.13 -15.91
CA PRO A 99 -14.01 10.90 -15.84
C PRO A 99 -13.29 10.74 -14.48
N PRO A 100 -13.06 9.50 -14.00
CA PRO A 100 -12.26 9.24 -12.81
C PRO A 100 -10.91 9.97 -12.84
N ILE A 101 -10.54 10.63 -11.75
CA ILE A 101 -9.24 11.28 -11.63
C ILE A 101 -8.34 10.53 -10.66
N LYS A 102 -7.06 10.47 -11.00
CA LYS A 102 -6.04 10.00 -10.07
C LYS A 102 -5.75 11.12 -9.06
N PRO A 103 -5.78 10.84 -7.74
CA PRO A 103 -5.21 11.73 -6.73
C PRO A 103 -3.80 12.23 -7.11
N GLY A 104 -3.54 13.51 -6.83
CA GLY A 104 -2.25 14.14 -7.14
C GLY A 104 -1.10 13.48 -6.37
N ALA A 105 -1.33 13.17 -5.10
CA ALA A 105 -0.39 12.41 -4.28
C ALA A 105 -0.35 10.93 -4.70
N THR A 106 0.85 10.35 -4.73
CA THR A 106 0.99 8.89 -4.66
C THR A 106 0.53 8.47 -3.28
N ILE A 107 -0.65 7.84 -3.21
CA ILE A 107 -1.21 7.41 -1.93
C ILE A 107 -0.25 6.44 -1.24
N GLY A 108 0.50 5.64 -2.01
CA GLY A 108 1.82 5.11 -1.62
C GLY A 108 1.89 4.28 -0.33
N GLY A 109 0.74 3.98 0.27
CA GLY A 109 0.64 3.50 1.64
C GLY A 109 0.95 2.02 1.82
N THR A 110 1.15 1.29 0.73
CA THR A 110 1.54 -0.12 0.76
C THR A 110 2.84 -0.32 1.53
N GLY A 111 3.80 0.61 1.43
CA GLY A 111 5.04 0.57 2.19
C GLY A 111 4.82 0.72 3.70
N MET A 112 3.90 1.61 4.09
CA MET A 112 3.52 1.80 5.50
C MET A 112 2.82 0.56 6.06
N LEU A 113 1.87 -0.01 5.33
CA LEU A 113 1.20 -1.26 5.73
C LEU A 113 2.19 -2.45 5.82
N CYS A 114 3.16 -2.51 4.90
CA CYS A 114 4.24 -3.49 4.97
C CYS A 114 5.09 -3.31 6.23
N ALA A 115 5.46 -2.08 6.58
CA ALA A 115 6.17 -1.78 7.81
C ALA A 115 5.36 -2.18 9.06
N MET A 116 4.06 -1.87 9.09
CA MET A 116 3.17 -2.30 10.18
C MET A 116 3.10 -3.84 10.29
N GLY A 117 3.00 -4.54 9.16
CA GLY A 117 3.06 -6.01 9.13
C GLY A 117 4.37 -6.56 9.69
N ILE A 118 5.50 -5.98 9.27
CA ILE A 118 6.83 -6.36 9.77
C ILE A 118 6.93 -6.15 11.29
N LEU A 119 6.45 -5.01 11.80
CA LEU A 119 6.44 -4.74 13.24
C LEU A 119 5.58 -5.76 14.02
N GLY A 120 4.39 -6.08 13.50
CA GLY A 120 3.53 -7.12 14.08
C GLY A 120 4.18 -8.50 14.10
N ALA A 121 4.86 -8.87 13.00
CA ALA A 121 5.59 -10.13 12.92
C ALA A 121 6.81 -10.18 13.83
N LEU A 122 7.55 -9.08 13.96
CA LEU A 122 8.66 -8.95 14.90
C LEU A 122 8.16 -9.12 16.34
N PHE A 123 7.03 -8.51 16.67
CA PHE A 123 6.40 -8.65 17.98
C PHE A 123 5.97 -10.10 18.26
N GLN A 124 5.26 -10.75 17.33
CA GLN A 124 4.89 -12.16 17.45
C GLN A 124 6.13 -13.08 17.60
N ARG A 125 7.24 -12.74 16.94
CA ARG A 125 8.49 -13.50 17.01
C ARG A 125 9.12 -13.48 18.40
N VAL A 126 8.84 -12.47 19.24
CA VAL A 126 9.31 -12.42 20.64
C VAL A 126 8.80 -13.62 21.43
N THR A 127 7.52 -13.97 21.26
CA THR A 127 6.90 -15.08 22.01
C THR A 127 7.07 -16.42 21.30
N THR A 128 6.93 -16.44 19.98
CA THR A 128 6.95 -17.70 19.20
C THR A 128 8.35 -18.16 18.82
N GLY A 129 9.32 -17.25 18.83
CA GLY A 129 10.67 -17.52 18.34
C GLY A 129 10.77 -17.74 16.83
N ARG A 130 9.68 -17.65 16.06
CA ARG A 130 9.61 -18.00 14.63
C ARG A 130 9.31 -16.79 13.75
N GLY A 131 9.89 -16.82 12.56
CA GLY A 131 9.58 -15.89 11.48
C GLY A 131 8.24 -16.20 10.79
N GLN A 132 7.90 -15.41 9.78
CA GLN A 132 6.71 -15.61 8.95
C GLN A 132 6.85 -14.92 7.58
N HIS A 133 6.00 -15.32 6.64
CA HIS A 133 5.86 -14.68 5.34
C HIS A 133 4.71 -13.68 5.39
N ILE A 134 5.00 -12.44 4.98
CA ILE A 134 4.04 -11.36 4.87
C ILE A 134 3.99 -10.96 3.39
N GLN A 135 2.80 -10.95 2.81
CA GLN A 135 2.60 -10.39 1.49
C GLN A 135 1.53 -9.31 1.53
N ILE A 136 1.88 -8.09 1.16
CA ILE A 136 0.96 -6.96 1.04
C ILE A 136 0.73 -6.66 -0.45
N ALA A 137 -0.53 -6.64 -0.85
CA ALA A 137 -0.93 -6.25 -2.19
C ALA A 137 -1.20 -4.74 -2.27
N MET A 138 -0.72 -4.08 -3.32
CA MET A 138 -0.97 -2.66 -3.56
C MET A 138 -2.46 -2.38 -3.76
N ARG A 139 -3.19 -3.27 -4.45
CA ARG A 139 -4.65 -3.16 -4.60
C ARG A 139 -5.37 -3.19 -3.25
N ASP A 140 -5.01 -4.13 -2.39
CA ASP A 140 -5.64 -4.29 -1.06
C ASP A 140 -5.34 -3.07 -0.17
N ALA A 141 -4.15 -2.48 -0.28
CA ALA A 141 -3.83 -1.23 0.38
C ALA A 141 -4.75 -0.09 -0.07
N MET A 142 -5.02 0.04 -1.38
CA MET A 142 -5.94 1.06 -1.90
C MET A 142 -7.39 0.81 -1.44
N ILE A 143 -7.83 -0.46 -1.41
CA ILE A 143 -9.15 -0.84 -0.87
C ILE A 143 -9.26 -0.41 0.60
N ASN A 144 -8.22 -0.62 1.40
CA ASN A 144 -8.17 -0.19 2.80
C ASN A 144 -8.32 1.34 2.94
N TYR A 145 -7.63 2.13 2.11
CA TYR A 145 -7.81 3.59 2.09
C TYR A 145 -9.20 4.02 1.57
N CYS A 146 -9.84 3.19 0.75
CA CYS A 146 -11.20 3.41 0.25
C CYS A 146 -12.28 2.79 1.14
N ARG A 147 -11.99 2.40 2.39
CA ARG A 147 -12.97 1.74 3.28
C ARG A 147 -14.27 2.52 3.45
N THR A 148 -14.19 3.84 3.62
CA THR A 148 -15.38 4.69 3.80
C THR A 148 -16.29 4.69 2.56
N PRO A 149 -15.80 5.04 1.35
CA PRO A 149 -16.65 4.98 0.17
C PRO A 149 -17.08 3.54 -0.18
N MET A 150 -16.24 2.53 0.04
CA MET A 150 -16.64 1.12 -0.12
C MET A 150 -17.83 0.75 0.78
N SER A 151 -17.82 1.21 2.03
CA SER A 151 -18.94 0.97 2.96
C SER A 151 -20.24 1.64 2.48
N LYS A 152 -20.14 2.77 1.78
CA LYS A 152 -21.29 3.44 1.14
C LYS A 152 -21.75 2.76 -0.14
N GLN A 153 -20.86 2.09 -0.87
CA GLN A 153 -21.19 1.33 -2.07
C GLN A 153 -21.99 0.07 -1.76
N VAL A 154 -21.70 -0.63 -0.66
CA VAL A 154 -22.34 -1.91 -0.29
C VAL A 154 -23.88 -1.89 -0.35
N PRO A 155 -24.59 -0.91 0.23
CA PRO A 155 -26.05 -0.89 0.18
C PRO A 155 -26.63 -0.41 -1.16
N LEU A 156 -25.82 0.13 -2.07
CA LEU A 156 -26.29 0.67 -3.34
C LEU A 156 -26.46 -0.43 -4.39
N GLN A 157 -27.55 -0.37 -5.15
CA GLN A 157 -27.74 -1.20 -6.35
C GLN A 157 -26.92 -0.69 -7.54
N ASP A 158 -26.68 0.63 -7.57
CA ASP A 158 -25.88 1.32 -8.59
C ASP A 158 -24.48 1.70 -8.08
N VAL A 159 -23.63 2.18 -8.99
CA VAL A 159 -22.29 2.68 -8.65
C VAL A 159 -22.40 3.96 -7.82
N LEU A 160 -21.63 4.02 -6.73
CA LEU A 160 -21.49 5.20 -5.88
C LEU A 160 -21.01 6.38 -6.73
N PRO A 161 -21.79 7.47 -6.84
CA PRO A 161 -21.35 8.64 -7.59
C PRO A 161 -20.17 9.30 -6.88
N ARG A 162 -19.28 9.91 -7.66
CA ARG A 162 -18.25 10.80 -7.12
C ARG A 162 -18.92 12.04 -6.53
N ALA A 163 -18.35 12.59 -5.47
CA ALA A 163 -18.93 13.72 -4.74
C ALA A 163 -18.18 15.05 -4.96
N GLY A 164 -17.11 15.07 -5.76
CA GLY A 164 -16.19 16.20 -5.83
C GLY A 164 -15.68 16.54 -4.43
N ASN A 165 -15.78 17.81 -4.06
CA ASN A 165 -15.42 18.31 -2.74
C ASN A 165 -16.58 18.33 -1.72
N SER A 166 -17.77 17.85 -2.08
CA SER A 166 -18.98 17.99 -1.26
C SER A 166 -19.04 17.01 -0.10
N VAL A 167 -19.57 17.47 1.05
CA VAL A 167 -19.89 16.61 2.19
C VAL A 167 -21.34 16.18 2.09
N LEU A 168 -21.61 14.92 1.76
CA LEU A 168 -22.98 14.43 1.54
C LEU A 168 -23.88 14.41 2.80
N SER A 169 -23.31 14.56 4.00
CA SER A 169 -24.03 14.39 5.28
C SER A 169 -24.26 15.67 6.08
N SER A 170 -23.73 16.82 5.64
CA SER A 170 -23.87 18.07 6.37
C SER A 170 -23.80 19.27 5.43
N SER A 171 -24.45 20.37 5.80
CA SER A 171 -24.46 21.61 5.01
C SER A 171 -24.37 22.84 5.91
N PRO A 172 -23.60 23.88 5.54
CA PRO A 172 -22.63 23.90 4.43
C PRO A 172 -21.46 22.92 4.63
N GLY A 173 -21.03 22.28 3.55
CA GLY A 173 -20.06 21.19 3.60
C GLY A 173 -19.34 21.00 2.27
N GLY A 174 -18.11 21.51 2.16
CA GLY A 174 -17.28 21.36 0.96
C GLY A 174 -16.25 22.48 0.76
N LEU A 175 -15.74 22.59 -0.47
CA LEU A 175 -14.70 23.55 -0.84
C LEU A 175 -15.31 24.84 -1.44
N TYR A 176 -14.96 26.00 -0.89
CA TYR A 176 -15.50 27.31 -1.28
C TYR A 176 -14.38 28.27 -1.65
N ARG A 177 -14.54 28.99 -2.76
CA ARG A 177 -13.55 29.95 -3.25
C ARG A 177 -13.51 31.18 -2.35
N CYS A 178 -12.32 31.61 -1.95
CA CYS A 178 -12.11 32.81 -1.12
C CYS A 178 -11.28 33.87 -1.85
N LYS A 179 -11.18 35.07 -1.26
CA LYS A 179 -10.32 36.16 -1.76
C LYS A 179 -8.85 35.82 -1.44
N PRO A 180 -7.86 36.07 -2.32
CA PRO A 180 -7.92 36.85 -3.58
C PRO A 180 -8.37 36.13 -4.86
N ARG A 181 -8.87 34.90 -4.78
CA ARG A 181 -9.42 34.11 -5.91
C ARG A 181 -8.38 33.56 -6.90
N GLY A 182 -7.14 33.37 -6.47
CA GLY A 182 -6.10 32.59 -7.13
C GLY A 182 -6.42 31.09 -7.23
N PRO A 183 -5.51 30.30 -7.83
CA PRO A 183 -5.71 28.88 -8.11
C PRO A 183 -5.88 28.01 -6.85
N ASP A 184 -5.26 28.41 -5.73
CA ASP A 184 -5.33 27.69 -4.44
C ASP A 184 -6.14 28.44 -3.36
N ASP A 185 -6.80 29.55 -3.73
CA ASP A 185 -7.57 30.38 -2.79
C ASP A 185 -8.96 29.78 -2.52
N TYR A 186 -8.97 28.74 -1.68
CA TYR A 186 -10.17 28.04 -1.25
C TYR A 186 -10.14 27.74 0.25
N CYS A 187 -11.31 27.67 0.86
CA CYS A 187 -11.50 27.18 2.22
C CYS A 187 -12.41 25.96 2.20
N TYR A 188 -12.04 24.91 2.92
CA TYR A 188 -12.92 23.78 3.17
C TYR A 188 -13.77 24.06 4.41
N ILE A 189 -15.09 24.09 4.24
CA ILE A 189 -16.04 24.30 5.33
C ILE A 189 -16.70 22.96 5.64
N PHE A 190 -16.68 22.56 6.91
CA PHE A 190 -17.37 21.37 7.40
C PHE A 190 -18.19 21.75 8.64
N THR A 191 -19.52 21.64 8.57
CA THR A 191 -20.38 21.83 9.73
C THR A 191 -20.62 20.49 10.44
N SER A 192 -20.35 20.45 11.74
CA SER A 192 -20.63 19.29 12.60
C SER A 192 -21.76 19.62 13.57
N ARG A 193 -22.49 18.60 14.02
CA ARG A 193 -23.40 18.71 15.17
C ARG A 193 -22.67 18.61 16.51
N GLY A 194 -21.37 18.26 16.50
CA GLY A 194 -20.52 18.25 17.67
C GLY A 194 -20.23 19.67 18.16
N ASN A 195 -20.27 19.88 19.46
CA ASN A 195 -19.83 21.11 20.12
C ASN A 195 -18.50 20.84 20.86
N GLU A 196 -17.92 21.86 21.47
CA GLU A 196 -16.63 21.76 22.19
C GLU A 196 -16.70 20.91 23.47
N GLN A 197 -17.88 20.40 23.80
CA GLN A 197 -18.14 19.54 24.97
C GLN A 197 -18.32 18.07 24.57
N HIS A 198 -18.21 17.73 23.28
CA HIS A 198 -18.28 16.38 22.74
C HIS A 198 -16.90 15.80 22.38
#